data_AF-A0A7C5RMD6-F1
#
_entry.id   AF-A0A7C5RMD6-F1
#
_cell.length_a   1.000
_cell.length_b   1.000
_cell.length_c   1.000
_cell.angle_alpha   90.00
_cell.angle_beta   90.00
_cell.angle_gamma   90.00
#
_symmetry.space_group_name_H-M   'P 1'
#
loop_
_entity.id
_entity.type
_entity.pdbx_description
1 polymer ?
#
loop_
_entity_poly.entity_id
_entity_poly.type
_entity_poly.pdbx_seq_one_letter_code
_entity_poly.pdbx_strand_id
1 'polypeptide(L)'
;MISRSFWIVALLFVIALPTLLILSLPIFSPQEHETLKVTGGKRLPDFTLLDQYNRSFSLSTVKGRPVILFFGYTNCPDICPLAMRKIADSLKSLGGKADEFAVIF
;
A
#
# COMPACT_ATOMS: atom_id res chain seq x y z
N MET A 1 58.02 -13.66 9.51
CA MET A 1 57.24 -12.83 10.45
C MET A 1 56.19 -12.05 9.66
N ILE A 2 55.05 -12.68 9.31
CA ILE A 2 53.87 -11.96 8.82
C ILE A 2 53.19 -11.38 10.08
N SER A 3 53.10 -10.06 10.20
CA SER A 3 52.59 -9.42 11.41
C SER A 3 51.06 -9.49 11.47
N ARG A 4 50.49 -9.55 12.68
CA ARG A 4 49.04 -9.54 12.95
C ARG A 4 48.33 -8.37 12.24
N SER A 5 49.05 -7.27 12.00
CA SER A 5 48.56 -6.09 11.28
C SER A 5 48.21 -6.38 9.81
N PHE A 6 48.92 -7.30 9.15
CA PHE A 6 48.61 -7.68 7.76
C PHE A 6 47.26 -8.38 7.65
N TRP A 7 46.95 -9.25 8.60
CA TRP A 7 45.65 -9.94 8.67
C TRP A 7 44.49 -9.01 9.00
N ILE A 8 44.71 -8.01 9.87
CA ILE A 8 43.68 -7.03 10.23
C ILE A 8 43.33 -6.14 9.02
N VAL A 9 44.32 -5.68 8.27
CA VAL A 9 44.10 -4.86 7.07
C VAL A 9 43.42 -5.67 5.97
N ALA A 10 43.82 -6.94 5.78
CA ALA A 10 43.17 -7.83 4.83
C ALA A 10 41.69 -8.07 5.20
N LEU A 11 41.38 -8.32 6.48
CA LEU A 11 40.02 -8.49 6.97
C LEU A 11 39.16 -7.23 6.79
N LEU A 12 39.72 -6.06 7.09
CA LEU A 12 39.04 -4.78 6.89
C LEU A 12 38.70 -4.55 5.42
N PHE A 13 39.62 -4.86 4.50
CA PHE A 13 39.38 -4.69 3.06
C PHE A 13 38.32 -5.68 2.54
N VAL A 14 38.33 -6.92 3.03
CA VAL A 14 37.35 -7.96 2.68
C VAL A 14 35.94 -7.63 3.18
N ILE A 15 35.79 -6.83 4.24
CA ILE A 15 34.48 -6.40 4.76
C ILE A 15 34.04 -5.06 4.15
N ALA A 16 34.97 -4.11 3.96
CA ALA A 16 34.67 -2.78 3.45
C ALA A 16 34.27 -2.77 1.97
N LEU A 17 34.90 -3.63 1.15
CA LEU A 17 34.57 -3.72 -0.28
C LEU A 17 33.14 -4.19 -0.55
N PRO A 18 32.66 -5.32 0.04
CA PRO A 18 31.30 -5.78 -0.19
C PRO A 18 30.26 -4.87 0.48
N THR A 19 30.55 -4.25 1.64
CA THR A 19 29.62 -3.29 2.25
C THR A 19 29.45 -2.04 1.39
N LEU A 20 30.53 -1.50 0.82
CA LEU A 20 30.47 -0.38 -0.13
C LEU A 20 29.72 -0.78 -1.42
N LEU A 21 29.96 -1.98 -1.93
CA LEU A 21 29.27 -2.51 -3.11
C LEU A 21 27.77 -2.68 -2.84
N ILE A 22 27.38 -3.27 -1.71
CA ILE A 22 25.98 -3.47 -1.30
C ILE A 22 25.27 -2.13 -1.14
N LEU A 23 25.93 -1.10 -0.59
CA LEU A 23 25.34 0.23 -0.42
C LEU A 23 25.10 0.95 -1.76
N SER A 24 25.90 0.63 -2.78
CA SER A 24 25.73 1.15 -4.14
C SER A 24 24.68 0.40 -4.97
N LEU A 25 24.16 -0.74 -4.48
CA LEU A 25 23.13 -1.47 -5.19
C LEU A 25 21.79 -0.70 -5.16
N PRO A 26 21.09 -0.56 -6.30
CA PRO A 26 19.81 0.13 -6.41
C PRO A 26 18.63 -0.63 -5.76
N ILE A 27 18.92 -1.70 -5.00
CA ILE A 27 17.92 -2.53 -4.32
C ILE A 27 17.20 -1.75 -3.21
N PHE A 28 17.84 -0.69 -2.69
CA PHE A 28 17.25 0.22 -1.71
C PHE A 28 16.64 1.48 -2.35
N SER A 29 16.22 1.40 -3.61
CA SER A 29 15.34 2.43 -4.15
C SER A 29 13.93 2.22 -3.56
N PRO A 30 13.38 3.18 -2.80
CA PRO A 30 11.97 3.11 -2.40
C PRO A 30 11.14 2.94 -3.67
N GLN A 31 10.31 1.90 -3.70
CA GLN A 31 9.45 1.57 -4.83
C GLN A 31 8.63 2.83 -5.18
N GLU A 32 9.03 3.56 -6.22
CA GLU A 32 8.31 4.73 -6.69
C GLU A 32 7.03 4.20 -7.32
N HIS A 33 5.95 4.21 -6.53
CA HIS A 33 4.65 3.75 -6.99
C HIS A 33 4.29 4.59 -8.20
N GLU A 34 4.26 3.96 -9.37
CA GLU A 34 3.84 4.58 -10.62
C GLU A 34 2.47 5.22 -10.37
N THR A 35 2.44 6.55 -10.20
CA THR A 35 1.20 7.27 -9.95
C THR A 35 0.37 7.16 -11.22
N LEU A 36 -0.55 6.20 -11.22
CA LEU A 36 -1.48 5.97 -12.30
C LEU A 36 -2.22 7.30 -12.55
N LYS A 37 -1.86 8.00 -13.61
CA LYS A 37 -2.47 9.27 -13.97
C LYS A 37 -3.88 8.96 -14.46
N VAL A 38 -4.87 9.05 -13.57
CA VAL A 38 -6.29 8.80 -13.87
C VAL A 38 -6.76 9.83 -14.89
N THR A 39 -6.54 9.54 -16.16
CA THR A 39 -6.94 10.36 -17.30
C THR A 39 -8.09 9.63 -17.97
N GLY A 40 -9.33 10.01 -17.63
CA GLY A 40 -10.53 9.45 -18.28
C GLY A 40 -11.19 8.27 -17.55
N GLY A 41 -11.61 8.46 -16.30
CA GLY A 41 -12.50 7.51 -15.63
C GLY A 41 -13.90 7.54 -16.23
N LYS A 42 -14.40 6.38 -16.70
CA LYS A 42 -15.82 6.20 -17.01
C LYS A 42 -16.61 6.29 -15.70
N ARG A 43 -17.70 7.05 -15.68
CA ARG A 43 -18.56 7.14 -14.49
C ARG A 43 -19.15 5.77 -14.19
N LEU A 44 -19.02 5.33 -12.93
CA LEU A 44 -19.64 4.10 -12.46
C LEU A 44 -21.17 4.24 -12.59
N PRO A 45 -21.86 3.27 -13.22
CA PRO A 45 -23.33 3.27 -13.26
C PRO A 45 -23.88 3.12 -11.84
N ASP A 46 -25.13 3.54 -11.63
CA ASP A 46 -25.81 3.23 -10.38
C ASP A 46 -26.02 1.71 -10.27
N PHE A 47 -25.97 1.21 -9.05
CA PHE A 47 -26.20 -0.19 -8.74
C PHE A 47 -27.03 -0.29 -7.46
N THR A 48 -27.71 -1.42 -7.29
CA THR A 48 -28.44 -1.72 -6.06
C THR A 48 -28.09 -3.12 -5.61
N LEU A 49 -27.63 -3.24 -4.36
CA LEU A 49 -27.20 -4.47 -3.72
C LEU A 49 -27.82 -4.56 -2.32
N LEU A 50 -27.68 -5.71 -1.69
CA LEU A 50 -28.01 -5.88 -0.27
C LEU A 50 -26.74 -5.67 0.57
N ASP A 51 -26.87 -4.89 1.64
CA ASP A 51 -25.80 -4.72 2.62
C ASP A 51 -25.71 -5.94 3.56
N GLN A 52 -24.72 -5.93 4.46
CA GLN A 52 -24.49 -6.99 5.44
C GLN A 52 -25.62 -7.14 6.47
N TYR A 53 -26.58 -6.20 6.52
CA TYR A 53 -27.77 -6.21 7.36
C TYR A 53 -29.04 -6.50 6.55
N ASN A 54 -28.90 -6.98 5.31
CA ASN A 54 -29.99 -7.32 4.40
C ASN A 54 -30.86 -6.12 4.02
N ARG A 55 -30.30 -4.90 4.02
CA ARG A 55 -30.97 -3.69 3.56
C ARG A 55 -30.57 -3.35 2.13
N SER A 56 -31.49 -2.76 1.38
CA SER A 56 -31.20 -2.25 0.04
C SER A 56 -30.21 -1.08 0.12
N PHE A 57 -29.09 -1.19 -0.59
CA PHE A 57 -28.08 -0.16 -0.72
C PHE A 57 -27.92 0.22 -2.20
N SER A 58 -27.90 1.53 -2.50
CA SER A 58 -27.61 2.04 -3.84
C SER A 58 -26.42 3.00 -3.84
N LEU A 59 -25.67 3.06 -4.95
CA LEU A 59 -24.58 4.03 -5.10
C LEU A 59 -25.11 5.48 -5.01
N SER A 60 -26.33 5.71 -5.46
CA SER A 60 -27.04 6.98 -5.29
C SER A 60 -27.22 7.42 -3.83
N THR A 61 -27.21 6.50 -2.86
CA THR A 61 -27.34 6.82 -1.42
C THR A 61 -26.12 7.57 -0.86
N VAL A 62 -24.94 7.42 -1.48
CA VAL A 62 -23.69 8.07 -1.07
C VAL A 62 -23.25 9.19 -2.03
N LYS A 63 -24.17 9.70 -2.86
CA LYS A 63 -23.88 10.76 -3.82
C LYS A 63 -23.41 12.04 -3.10
N GLY A 64 -22.35 12.64 -3.63
CA GLY A 64 -21.75 13.85 -3.06
C GLY A 64 -20.60 13.60 -2.08
N ARG A 65 -20.34 12.34 -1.72
CA ARG A 65 -19.18 11.92 -0.93
C ARG A 65 -18.11 11.28 -1.82
N PRO A 66 -16.81 11.48 -1.55
CA PRO A 66 -15.77 10.66 -2.15
C PRO A 66 -15.98 9.18 -1.78
N VAL A 67 -15.97 8.29 -2.77
CA VAL A 67 -16.24 6.85 -2.56
C VAL A 67 -14.95 6.06 -2.76
N ILE A 68 -14.60 5.24 -1.76
CA ILE A 68 -13.58 4.19 -1.87
C ILE A 68 -14.32 2.88 -2.08
N LEU A 69 -14.30 2.35 -3.30
CA LEU A 69 -14.89 1.06 -3.65
C LEU A 69 -13.79 0.01 -3.76
N PHE A 70 -13.90 -1.04 -2.96
CA PHE A 70 -13.04 -2.21 -3.03
C PHE A 70 -13.86 -3.42 -3.47
N PHE A 71 -13.32 -4.27 -4.34
CA PHE A 71 -13.96 -5.52 -4.75
C PHE A 71 -13.27 -6.68 -4.05
N GLY A 72 -13.97 -7.33 -3.12
CA GLY A 72 -13.44 -8.45 -2.34
C GLY A 72 -14.43 -9.60 -2.17
N TYR A 73 -14.02 -10.60 -1.41
CA TYR A 73 -14.85 -11.72 -0.98
C TYR A 73 -14.36 -12.21 0.39
N THR A 74 -15.25 -12.84 1.15
CA THR A 74 -15.00 -13.22 2.56
C THR A 74 -13.98 -14.33 2.73
N ASN A 75 -13.86 -15.22 1.74
CA ASN A 75 -12.94 -16.36 1.75
C ASN A 75 -11.59 -16.06 1.08
N CYS A 76 -11.12 -14.83 1.19
CA CYS A 76 -9.89 -14.35 0.58
C CYS A 76 -8.77 -14.38 1.63
N PRO A 77 -7.84 -15.36 1.57
CA PRO A 77 -6.96 -15.67 2.69
C PRO A 77 -5.85 -14.64 2.97
N ASP A 78 -5.62 -13.66 2.09
CA ASP A 78 -4.47 -12.76 2.25
C ASP A 78 -4.71 -11.31 1.78
N ILE A 79 -5.00 -11.10 0.50
CA ILE A 79 -4.94 -9.74 -0.08
C ILE A 79 -6.08 -8.83 0.39
N CYS A 80 -7.24 -9.40 0.68
CA CYS A 80 -8.44 -8.65 1.05
C CYS A 80 -8.34 -8.02 2.44
N PRO A 81 -7.95 -8.75 3.52
CA PRO A 81 -7.72 -8.14 4.81
C PRO A 81 -6.55 -7.14 4.78
N LEU A 82 -5.51 -7.39 3.97
CA LEU A 82 -4.41 -6.45 3.80
C LEU A 82 -4.86 -5.13 3.16
N ALA A 83 -5.66 -5.20 2.10
CA ALA A 83 -6.18 -4.01 1.43
C ALA A 83 -7.09 -3.18 2.35
N MET A 84 -7.99 -3.84 3.08
CA MET A 84 -8.89 -3.16 4.01
C MET A 84 -8.14 -2.48 5.16
N ARG A 85 -7.07 -3.10 5.68
CA ARG A 85 -6.19 -2.44 6.66
C ARG A 85 -5.54 -1.18 6.10
N LYS A 86 -5.03 -1.21 4.87
CA LYS A 86 -4.44 -0.03 4.23
C LYS A 86 -5.46 1.12 4.09
N ILE A 87 -6.70 0.80 3.71
CA ILE A 87 -7.78 1.80 3.63
C ILE A 87 -8.06 2.40 5.02
N ALA A 88 -8.19 1.56 6.05
CA ALA A 88 -8.43 2.03 7.43
C ALA A 88 -7.29 2.91 7.95
N ASP A 89 -6.04 2.52 7.74
CA ASP A 89 -4.86 3.30 8.14
C ASP A 89 -4.79 4.64 7.38
N SER A 90 -5.17 4.66 6.11
CA SER A 90 -5.24 5.89 5.29
C SER A 90 -6.34 6.83 5.77
N LEU A 91 -7.51 6.31 6.14
CA LEU A 91 -8.58 7.15 6.69
C LEU A 91 -8.19 7.71 8.06
N LYS A 92 -7.53 6.91 8.90
CA LYS A 92 -7.04 7.35 10.21
C LYS A 92 -6.06 8.52 10.10
N SER A 93 -5.20 8.55 9.08
CA SER A 93 -4.25 9.66 8.88
C SER A 93 -4.92 10.97 8.45
N LEU A 94 -6.15 10.92 7.94
CA LEU A 94 -6.95 12.09 7.56
C LEU A 94 -7.66 12.77 8.75
N GLY A 95 -7.67 12.14 9.93
CA GLY A 95 -8.32 12.67 11.13
C GLY A 95 -9.82 12.90 10.92
N GLY A 96 -10.33 14.08 11.31
CA GLY A 96 -11.76 14.40 11.21
C GLY A 96 -12.33 14.45 9.79
N LYS A 97 -11.49 14.40 8.75
CA LYS A 97 -11.92 14.32 7.35
C LYS A 97 -12.28 12.90 6.91
N ALA A 98 -11.94 11.88 7.71
CA ALA A 98 -12.25 10.48 7.40
C ALA A 98 -13.77 10.26 7.20
N ASP A 99 -14.60 10.97 7.99
CA ASP A 99 -16.06 10.85 7.96
C ASP A 99 -16.68 11.39 6.66
N GLU A 100 -15.93 12.12 5.85
CA GLU A 100 -16.41 12.60 4.55
C GLU A 100 -16.46 11.46 3.52
N PHE A 101 -15.62 10.42 3.67
CA PHE A 101 -15.49 9.32 2.72
C PHE A 101 -16.54 8.23 2.96
N ALA A 102 -17.11 7.72 1.87
CA ALA A 102 -17.90 6.49 1.89
C ALA A 102 -17.04 5.31 1.47
N VAL A 103 -16.93 4.28 2.32
CA VAL A 103 -16.18 3.06 2.02
C VAL A 103 -17.17 1.94 1.71
N ILE A 104 -17.01 1.28 0.57
CA ILE A 104 -17.84 0.16 0.11
C ILE A 104 -16.91 -1.02 -0.17
N PHE A 105 -17.23 -2.18 0.42
CA PHE A 105 -16.52 -3.45 0.26
C PHE A 105 -17.44 -4.47 -0.41
#